data_AF-A0ABD4Y9V8-F1
#
_entry.id   AF-A0ABD4Y9V8-F1
#
_cell.length_a   1.000
_cell.length_b   1.000
_cell.length_c   1.000
_cell.angle_alpha   90.00
_cell.angle_beta   90.00
_cell.angle_gamma   90.00
#
_symmetry.space_group_name_H-M   'P 1'
#
loop_
_entity.id
_entity.type
_entity.pdbx_description
1 polymer ?
#
loop_
_entity_poly.entity_id
_entity_poly.type
_entity_poly.pdbx_seq_one_letter_code
_entity_poly.pdbx_strand_id
1 'polypeptide(L)'
;MGVPQPLADALFERLAGTAEAQQRMRWRVIYDALGAERGAADLFRFLADFAGAEDFDLAPARYRARIWRILEFCEQHEAVRVRLFAEAGGPRTCEDRLLLTLEQLELSVMVERVVGGEPAGLEGRLWRLGRSLWRLDEVDRLAVRHIERLRAQRTVGVDEVETRLYYRLKLSGPLDLPLEDDEMHYPGFAHVTSSDLLRARDQILANETPEQVIGSLAQRPFWEVHARERHPARFEHVLQPLNVRMESLEEQVSQGQIDDWTFALRCKALKYEYEQAERRLLLTLAQELHSRL
;
A
#
# COMPACT_ATOMS: atom_id res chain seq x y z
N MET A 1 21.63 -0.79 -15.05
CA MET A 1 21.64 -0.30 -16.44
C MET A 1 20.34 0.46 -16.66
N GLY A 2 20.39 1.68 -17.21
CA GLY A 2 19.20 2.49 -17.44
C GLY A 2 18.22 1.85 -18.42
N VAL A 3 16.96 2.27 -18.39
CA VAL A 3 15.94 1.83 -19.35
C VAL A 3 16.33 2.35 -20.75
N PRO A 4 16.29 1.52 -21.82
CA PRO A 4 16.61 1.99 -23.17
C PRO A 4 15.70 3.16 -23.59
N GLN A 5 16.30 4.22 -24.15
CA GLN A 5 15.60 5.46 -24.52
C GLN A 5 14.30 5.26 -25.34
N PRO A 6 14.23 4.34 -26.32
CA PRO A 6 12.99 4.12 -27.08
C PRO A 6 11.84 3.53 -26.25
N LEU A 7 12.18 2.69 -25.25
CA LEU A 7 11.19 2.15 -24.30
C LEU A 7 10.75 3.24 -23.31
N ALA A 8 11.66 4.15 -22.94
CA ALA A 8 11.35 5.27 -22.08
C ALA A 8 10.38 6.25 -22.76
N ASP A 9 10.56 6.53 -24.06
CA ASP A 9 9.65 7.40 -24.83
C ASP A 9 8.27 6.76 -25.04
N ALA A 10 8.20 5.47 -25.38
CA ALA A 10 6.94 4.76 -25.56
C ALA A 10 6.12 4.69 -24.26
N LEU A 11 6.78 4.46 -23.12
CA LEU A 11 6.14 4.49 -21.81
C LEU A 11 5.59 5.89 -21.51
N PHE A 12 6.37 6.95 -21.73
CA PHE A 12 5.90 8.30 -21.52
C PHE A 12 4.64 8.61 -22.33
N GLU A 13 4.62 8.26 -23.62
CA GLU A 13 3.43 8.48 -24.46
C GLU A 13 2.20 7.73 -23.94
N ARG A 14 2.40 6.49 -23.48
CA ARG A 14 1.33 5.68 -22.90
C ARG A 14 0.80 6.28 -21.59
N LEU A 15 1.67 6.81 -20.73
CA LEU A 15 1.29 7.46 -19.47
C LEU A 15 0.71 8.86 -19.66
N ALA A 16 1.18 9.62 -20.66
CA ALA A 16 0.68 10.95 -20.97
C ALA A 16 -0.70 10.88 -21.61
N GLY A 17 -0.97 9.86 -22.44
CA GLY A 17 -2.28 9.65 -23.06
C GLY A 17 -2.77 10.90 -23.79
N THR A 18 -4.02 11.29 -23.53
CA THR A 18 -4.71 12.44 -24.15
C THR A 18 -4.54 13.75 -23.38
N ALA A 19 -3.54 13.86 -22.50
CA ALA A 19 -3.32 15.08 -21.72
C ALA A 19 -3.02 16.31 -22.62
N GLU A 20 -3.40 17.49 -22.15
CA GLU A 20 -3.16 18.75 -22.86
C GLU A 20 -1.67 19.05 -23.02
N ALA A 21 -1.31 19.84 -24.04
CA ALA A 21 0.09 20.14 -24.37
C ALA A 21 0.87 20.73 -23.17
N GLN A 22 0.26 21.62 -22.40
CA GLN A 22 0.89 22.22 -21.22
C GLN A 22 1.16 21.19 -20.12
N GLN A 23 0.20 20.31 -19.85
CA GLN A 23 0.35 19.25 -18.86
C GLN A 23 1.41 18.23 -19.31
N ARG A 24 1.42 17.86 -20.59
CA ARG A 24 2.42 16.97 -21.19
C ARG A 24 3.83 17.54 -21.06
N MET A 25 4.01 18.84 -21.28
CA MET A 25 5.32 19.50 -21.09
C MET A 25 5.78 19.42 -19.64
N ARG A 26 4.91 19.72 -18.67
CA ARG A 26 5.22 19.59 -17.23
C ARG A 26 5.59 18.15 -16.86
N TRP A 27 4.79 17.19 -17.28
CA TRP A 27 5.03 15.76 -17.04
C TRP A 27 6.32 15.25 -17.66
N ARG A 28 6.70 15.77 -18.84
CA ARG A 28 7.97 15.42 -19.48
C ARG A 28 9.17 15.82 -18.61
N VAL A 29 9.16 17.02 -18.06
CA VAL A 29 10.22 17.51 -17.15
C VAL A 29 10.38 16.57 -15.94
N ILE A 30 9.27 16.21 -15.30
CA ILE A 30 9.27 15.30 -14.14
C ILE A 30 9.79 13.91 -14.53
N TYR A 31 9.31 13.37 -15.64
CA TYR A 31 9.68 12.05 -16.13
C TYR A 31 11.18 11.97 -16.44
N ASP A 32 11.72 12.96 -17.15
CA ASP A 32 13.13 13.01 -17.51
C ASP A 32 14.03 13.21 -16.28
N ALA A 33 13.61 14.06 -15.33
CA ALA A 33 14.33 14.28 -14.07
C ALA A 33 14.40 12.98 -13.25
N LEU A 34 13.28 12.28 -13.07
CA LEU A 34 13.24 11.00 -12.35
C LEU A 34 14.00 9.90 -13.09
N GLY A 35 13.94 9.86 -14.42
CA GLY A 35 14.61 8.85 -15.23
C GLY A 35 16.13 8.96 -15.20
N ALA A 36 16.67 10.16 -14.94
CA ALA A 36 18.10 10.41 -14.79
C ALA A 36 18.67 10.00 -13.41
N GLU A 37 17.81 9.77 -12.42
CA GLU A 37 18.22 9.46 -11.06
C GLU A 37 18.81 8.05 -10.90
N ARG A 38 19.78 7.92 -9.99
CA ARG A 38 20.41 6.62 -9.70
C ARG A 38 19.40 5.73 -8.99
N GLY A 39 19.16 4.53 -9.53
CA GLY A 39 18.19 3.57 -8.97
C GLY A 39 16.79 3.65 -9.58
N ALA A 40 16.52 4.61 -10.47
CA ALA A 40 15.19 4.76 -11.11
C ALA A 40 14.79 3.57 -12.00
N ALA A 41 15.76 2.77 -12.47
CA ALA A 41 15.53 1.71 -13.45
C ALA A 41 14.43 0.72 -13.03
N ASP A 42 14.34 0.38 -11.75
CA ASP A 42 13.36 -0.58 -11.26
C ASP A 42 11.94 -0.02 -11.24
N LEU A 43 11.79 1.26 -10.85
CA LEU A 43 10.52 1.97 -10.90
C LEU A 43 10.01 2.08 -12.35
N PHE A 44 10.85 2.52 -13.28
CA PHE A 44 10.43 2.68 -14.67
C PHE A 44 10.12 1.34 -15.35
N ARG A 45 10.85 0.27 -14.99
CA ARG A 45 10.51 -1.09 -15.42
C ARG A 45 9.15 -1.51 -14.87
N PHE A 46 8.89 -1.27 -13.58
CA PHE A 46 7.57 -1.55 -12.99
C PHE A 46 6.45 -0.76 -13.71
N LEU A 47 6.66 0.52 -13.98
CA LEU A 47 5.68 1.35 -14.69
C LEU A 47 5.44 0.86 -16.12
N ALA A 48 6.48 0.40 -16.81
CA ALA A 48 6.36 -0.23 -18.13
C ALA A 48 5.54 -1.53 -18.06
N ASP A 49 5.87 -2.42 -17.12
CA ASP A 49 5.16 -3.68 -16.90
C ASP A 49 3.68 -3.42 -16.58
N PHE A 50 3.40 -2.48 -15.67
CA PHE A 50 2.03 -2.14 -15.26
C PHE A 50 1.25 -1.44 -16.37
N ALA A 51 1.86 -0.50 -17.10
CA ALA A 51 1.20 0.13 -18.23
C ALA A 51 0.85 -0.90 -19.31
N GLY A 52 1.64 -1.96 -19.47
CA GLY A 52 1.38 -3.04 -20.44
C GLY A 52 0.37 -4.10 -19.98
N ALA A 53 -0.12 -4.06 -18.74
CA ALA A 53 -1.05 -5.06 -18.20
C ALA A 53 -2.50 -4.85 -18.69
N GLU A 54 -3.27 -5.94 -18.80
CA GLU A 54 -4.67 -5.90 -19.22
C GLU A 54 -5.53 -5.01 -18.29
N ASP A 55 -5.26 -5.08 -16.99
CA ASP A 55 -5.91 -4.22 -15.99
C ASP A 55 -5.78 -2.73 -16.34
N PHE A 56 -4.62 -2.30 -16.84
CA PHE A 56 -4.41 -0.90 -17.22
C PHE A 56 -5.33 -0.47 -18.35
N ASP A 57 -5.55 -1.34 -19.34
CA ASP A 57 -6.41 -1.07 -20.49
C ASP A 57 -7.90 -1.01 -20.12
N LEU A 58 -8.31 -1.66 -19.02
CA LEU A 58 -9.68 -1.54 -18.49
C LEU A 58 -9.99 -0.13 -17.96
N ALA A 59 -9.00 0.59 -17.43
CA ALA A 59 -9.21 1.92 -16.84
C ALA A 59 -7.98 2.85 -16.97
N PRO A 60 -7.55 3.20 -18.20
CA PRO A 60 -6.25 3.84 -18.42
C PRO A 60 -6.17 5.26 -17.89
N ALA A 61 -7.24 6.07 -17.98
CA ALA A 61 -7.25 7.43 -17.43
C ALA A 61 -7.02 7.43 -15.90
N ARG A 62 -7.68 6.52 -15.19
CA ARG A 62 -7.57 6.33 -13.74
C ARG A 62 -6.14 5.97 -13.34
N TYR A 63 -5.56 4.96 -13.98
CA TYR A 63 -4.21 4.53 -13.64
C TYR A 63 -3.16 5.58 -13.99
N ARG A 64 -3.33 6.33 -15.09
CA ARG A 64 -2.49 7.49 -15.39
C ARG A 64 -2.52 8.53 -14.28
N ALA A 65 -3.71 8.91 -13.81
CA ALA A 65 -3.84 9.89 -12.74
C ALA A 65 -3.12 9.45 -11.46
N ARG A 66 -3.31 8.19 -11.06
CA ARG A 66 -2.61 7.57 -9.91
C ARG A 66 -1.10 7.59 -10.07
N ILE A 67 -0.59 7.12 -11.21
CA ILE A 67 0.85 7.10 -11.50
C ILE A 67 1.44 8.50 -11.48
N TRP A 68 0.79 9.47 -12.12
CA TRP A 68 1.30 10.85 -12.15
C TRP A 68 1.29 11.52 -10.78
N ARG A 69 0.30 11.26 -9.92
CA ARG A 69 0.34 11.71 -8.51
C ARG A 69 1.57 11.18 -7.77
N ILE A 70 1.89 9.89 -7.96
CA ILE A 70 3.09 9.29 -7.36
C ILE A 70 4.35 9.93 -7.92
N LEU A 71 4.47 10.08 -9.24
CA LEU A 71 5.65 10.66 -9.89
C LEU A 71 5.85 12.13 -9.51
N GLU A 72 4.80 12.93 -9.52
CA GLU A 72 4.85 14.34 -9.11
C GLU A 72 5.32 14.49 -7.65
N PHE A 73 4.82 13.64 -6.75
CA PHE A 73 5.24 13.68 -5.35
C PHE A 73 6.67 13.17 -5.14
N CYS A 74 7.04 12.10 -5.86
CA CYS A 74 8.37 11.49 -5.87
C CYS A 74 9.46 12.45 -6.36
N GLU A 75 9.17 13.28 -7.36
CA GLU A 75 10.09 14.29 -7.86
C GLU A 75 10.40 15.35 -6.80
N GLN A 76 9.37 15.79 -6.06
CA GLN A 76 9.50 16.84 -5.05
C GLN A 76 10.12 16.38 -3.72
N HIS A 77 10.12 15.07 -3.43
CA HIS A 77 10.51 14.54 -2.12
C HIS A 77 11.58 13.44 -2.25
N GLU A 78 12.82 13.75 -1.88
CA GLU A 78 13.95 12.82 -1.98
C GLU A 78 13.75 11.54 -1.14
N ALA A 79 13.21 11.67 0.08
CA ALA A 79 12.93 10.53 0.96
C ALA A 79 11.96 9.53 0.31
N VAL A 80 10.94 10.03 -0.39
CA VAL A 80 10.00 9.21 -1.15
C VAL A 80 10.69 8.60 -2.35
N ARG A 81 11.46 9.39 -3.10
CA ARG A 81 12.17 8.92 -4.29
C ARG A 81 13.03 7.70 -3.99
N VAL A 82 13.86 7.79 -2.96
CA VAL A 82 14.72 6.67 -2.51
C VAL A 82 13.88 5.46 -2.11
N ARG A 83 12.79 5.67 -1.36
CA ARG A 83 11.92 4.58 -0.90
C ARG A 83 11.18 3.88 -2.05
N LEU A 84 10.54 4.64 -2.93
CA LEU A 84 9.77 4.08 -4.05
C LEU A 84 10.66 3.33 -5.04
N PHE A 85 11.90 3.79 -5.25
CA PHE A 85 12.86 3.07 -6.08
C PHE A 85 13.22 1.70 -5.48
N ALA A 86 13.44 1.64 -4.16
CA ALA A 86 13.69 0.39 -3.47
C ALA A 86 12.46 -0.55 -3.48
N GLU A 87 11.26 -0.02 -3.24
CA GLU A 87 10.01 -0.79 -3.24
C GLU A 87 9.72 -1.40 -4.62
N ALA A 88 9.92 -0.64 -5.70
CA ALA A 88 9.70 -1.12 -7.06
C ALA A 88 10.73 -2.19 -7.52
N GLY A 89 11.88 -2.28 -6.85
CA GLY A 89 12.95 -3.25 -7.12
C GLY A 89 12.78 -4.61 -6.42
N GLY A 90 11.77 -4.76 -5.57
CA GLY A 90 11.51 -6.01 -4.84
C GLY A 90 11.15 -7.22 -5.73
N PRO A 91 11.20 -8.46 -5.20
CA PRO A 91 10.90 -9.68 -5.96
C PRO A 91 9.50 -9.65 -6.58
N ARG A 92 9.43 -9.82 -7.91
CA ARG A 92 8.18 -9.83 -8.69
C ARG A 92 7.75 -11.28 -8.95
N THR A 93 6.74 -11.76 -8.23
CA THR A 93 6.14 -13.09 -8.49
C THR A 93 4.62 -13.00 -8.65
N CYS A 94 4.17 -13.15 -9.91
CA CYS A 94 2.79 -13.11 -10.43
C CYS A 94 2.24 -11.73 -10.82
N GLU A 95 1.37 -11.73 -11.83
CA GLU A 95 0.67 -10.59 -12.44
C GLU A 95 -0.23 -9.83 -11.44
N ASP A 96 -0.84 -10.57 -10.49
CA ASP A 96 -1.59 -10.03 -9.35
C ASP A 96 -0.78 -9.05 -8.46
N ARG A 97 0.56 -9.04 -8.56
CA ARG A 97 1.41 -8.13 -7.77
C ARG A 97 1.52 -6.72 -8.32
N LEU A 98 1.16 -6.44 -9.58
CA LEU A 98 1.43 -5.11 -10.13
C LEU A 98 0.51 -4.05 -9.52
N LEU A 99 -0.80 -4.34 -9.41
CA LEU A 99 -1.74 -3.45 -8.75
C LEU A 99 -1.42 -3.29 -7.25
N LEU A 100 -1.07 -4.39 -6.57
CA LEU A 100 -0.65 -4.36 -5.16
C LEU A 100 0.59 -3.49 -4.95
N THR A 101 1.57 -3.59 -5.87
CA THR A 101 2.75 -2.72 -5.83
C THR A 101 2.35 -1.26 -6.05
N LEU A 102 1.46 -0.95 -7.00
CA LEU A 102 0.97 0.42 -7.19
C LEU A 102 0.30 0.97 -5.92
N GLU A 103 -0.58 0.19 -5.29
CA GLU A 103 -1.25 0.56 -4.03
C GLU A 103 -0.24 0.77 -2.89
N GLN A 104 0.83 -0.03 -2.84
CA GLN A 104 1.92 0.16 -1.89
C GLN A 104 2.66 1.49 -2.13
N LEU A 105 2.99 1.82 -3.38
CA LEU A 105 3.64 3.09 -3.72
C LEU A 105 2.76 4.30 -3.35
N GLU A 106 1.45 4.21 -3.56
CA GLU A 106 0.50 5.25 -3.13
C GLU A 106 0.45 5.39 -1.61
N LEU A 107 0.43 4.27 -0.88
CA LEU A 107 0.48 4.29 0.58
C LEU A 107 1.77 4.96 1.07
N SER A 108 2.91 4.66 0.45
CA SER A 108 4.19 5.31 0.77
C SER A 108 4.15 6.83 0.57
N VAL A 109 3.49 7.31 -0.48
CA VAL A 109 3.24 8.75 -0.70
C VAL A 109 2.34 9.34 0.39
N MET A 110 1.24 8.67 0.75
CA MET A 110 0.33 9.13 1.81
C MET A 110 1.02 9.21 3.17
N VAL A 111 1.86 8.22 3.48
CA VAL A 111 2.63 8.17 4.72
C VAL A 111 3.65 9.29 4.77
N GLU A 112 4.37 9.54 3.69
CA GLU A 112 5.34 10.66 3.69
C GLU A 112 4.64 12.00 3.91
N ARG A 113 3.47 12.24 3.30
CA ARG A 113 2.71 13.47 3.55
C ARG A 113 2.37 13.67 5.04
N VAL A 114 2.21 12.57 5.77
CA VAL A 114 1.98 12.57 7.22
C VAL A 114 3.28 12.77 8.01
N VAL A 115 4.37 12.12 7.59
CA VAL A 115 5.64 12.07 8.31
C VAL A 115 6.51 13.31 8.04
N GLY A 116 6.58 13.81 6.81
CA GLY A 116 7.42 14.93 6.38
C GLY A 116 7.01 16.31 6.93
N GLY A 117 5.95 16.38 7.74
CA GLY A 117 5.59 17.58 8.50
C GLY A 117 6.35 17.72 9.82
N GLU A 118 5.96 18.71 10.63
CA GLU A 118 6.56 18.94 11.96
C GLU A 118 6.51 17.70 12.86
N PRO A 119 7.59 17.35 13.61
CA PRO A 119 7.62 16.19 14.51
C PRO A 119 6.52 16.24 15.57
N ALA A 120 6.12 17.44 15.99
CA ALA A 120 5.01 17.66 16.90
C ALA A 120 3.70 17.10 16.30
N GLY A 121 3.03 16.22 17.06
CA GLY A 121 1.76 15.63 16.66
C GLY A 121 1.85 14.53 15.59
N LEU A 122 3.05 14.05 15.23
CA LEU A 122 3.23 12.95 14.27
C LEU A 122 2.40 11.71 14.65
N GLU A 123 2.46 11.30 15.91
CA GLU A 123 1.70 10.16 16.46
C GLU A 123 0.19 10.29 16.22
N GLY A 124 -0.36 11.49 16.43
CA GLY A 124 -1.77 11.77 16.15
C GLY A 124 -2.11 11.78 14.65
N ARG A 125 -1.18 12.20 13.78
CA ARG A 125 -1.36 12.12 12.33
C ARG A 125 -1.29 10.67 11.82
N LEU A 126 -0.36 9.87 12.32
CA LEU A 126 -0.24 8.45 12.00
C LEU A 126 -1.48 7.67 12.44
N TRP A 127 -2.01 7.96 13.63
CA TRP A 127 -3.27 7.39 14.09
C TRP A 127 -4.44 7.75 13.17
N ARG A 128 -4.57 9.04 12.78
CA ARG A 128 -5.59 9.47 11.83
C ARG A 128 -5.47 8.75 10.48
N LEU A 129 -4.26 8.63 9.94
CA LEU A 129 -4.03 7.88 8.71
C LEU A 129 -4.44 6.40 8.86
N GLY A 130 -4.03 5.73 9.94
CA GLY A 130 -4.41 4.34 10.22
C GLY A 130 -5.92 4.14 10.31
N ARG A 131 -6.63 5.08 10.93
CA ARG A 131 -8.10 5.10 11.01
C ARG A 131 -8.74 5.31 9.64
N SER A 132 -8.27 6.28 8.86
CA SER A 132 -8.77 6.54 7.50
C SER A 132 -8.55 5.35 6.56
N LEU A 133 -7.41 4.66 6.68
CA LEU A 133 -7.12 3.43 5.93
C LEU A 133 -7.98 2.24 6.38
N TRP A 134 -8.25 2.10 7.68
CA TRP A 134 -9.19 1.09 8.15
C TRP A 134 -10.59 1.30 7.55
N ARG A 135 -11.09 2.55 7.53
CA ARG A 135 -12.36 2.87 6.88
C ARG A 135 -12.35 2.57 5.40
N LEU A 136 -11.26 2.86 4.70
CA LEU A 136 -11.10 2.54 3.28
C LEU A 136 -11.22 1.04 3.03
N ASP A 137 -10.57 0.20 3.86
CA ASP A 137 -10.70 -1.24 3.76
C ASP A 137 -12.15 -1.71 3.99
N GLU A 138 -12.87 -1.12 4.94
CA GLU A 138 -14.29 -1.46 5.16
C GLU A 138 -15.16 -1.06 3.97
N VAL A 139 -14.90 0.10 3.37
CA VAL A 139 -15.58 0.54 2.13
C VAL A 139 -15.36 -0.48 1.03
N ASP A 140 -14.12 -0.94 0.82
CA ASP A 140 -13.81 -1.97 -0.17
C ASP A 140 -14.54 -3.29 0.11
N ARG A 141 -14.54 -3.75 1.37
CA ARG A 141 -15.27 -4.98 1.76
C ARG A 141 -16.77 -4.86 1.55
N LEU A 142 -17.35 -3.67 1.75
CA LEU A 142 -18.77 -3.43 1.49
C LEU A 142 -19.07 -3.37 0.00
N ALA A 143 -18.19 -2.77 -0.80
CA ALA A 143 -18.32 -2.74 -2.25
C ALA A 143 -18.25 -4.17 -2.84
N VAL A 144 -17.31 -5.00 -2.39
CA VAL A 144 -17.23 -6.42 -2.82
C VAL A 144 -18.50 -7.18 -2.47
N ARG A 145 -19.00 -7.06 -1.22
CA ARG A 145 -20.28 -7.66 -0.82
C ARG A 145 -21.46 -7.13 -1.63
N HIS A 146 -21.44 -5.87 -2.04
CA HIS A 146 -22.46 -5.32 -2.93
C HIS A 146 -22.42 -6.02 -4.29
N ILE A 147 -21.24 -6.09 -4.91
CA ILE A 147 -21.03 -6.75 -6.21
C ILE A 147 -21.49 -8.21 -6.17
N GLU A 148 -21.12 -8.95 -5.11
CA GLU A 148 -21.56 -10.34 -4.92
C GLU A 148 -23.09 -10.46 -4.87
N ARG A 149 -23.78 -9.53 -4.19
CA ARG A 149 -25.26 -9.47 -4.19
C ARG A 149 -25.83 -9.20 -5.57
N LEU A 150 -25.28 -8.25 -6.33
CA LEU A 150 -25.74 -7.95 -7.68
C LEU A 150 -25.55 -9.14 -8.64
N ARG A 151 -24.42 -9.84 -8.53
CA ARG A 151 -24.14 -11.07 -9.27
C ARG A 151 -25.11 -12.18 -8.93
N ALA A 152 -25.41 -12.40 -7.65
CA ALA A 152 -26.41 -13.37 -7.21
C ALA A 152 -27.81 -13.06 -7.76
N GLN A 153 -28.12 -11.76 -7.95
CA GLN A 153 -29.37 -11.29 -8.56
C GLN A 153 -29.37 -11.32 -10.09
N ARG A 154 -28.28 -11.77 -10.73
CA ARG A 154 -28.09 -11.77 -12.19
C ARG A 154 -28.25 -10.38 -12.82
N THR A 155 -27.81 -9.34 -12.12
CA THR A 155 -27.76 -7.98 -12.66
C THR A 155 -26.78 -7.96 -13.83
N VAL A 156 -27.22 -7.46 -14.99
CA VAL A 156 -26.39 -7.35 -16.19
C VAL A 156 -25.58 -6.06 -16.11
N GLY A 157 -24.32 -6.10 -16.54
CA GLY A 157 -23.47 -4.90 -16.64
C GLY A 157 -22.84 -4.45 -15.32
N VAL A 158 -22.71 -5.35 -14.33
CA VAL A 158 -21.99 -5.05 -13.09
C VAL A 158 -20.50 -4.89 -13.38
N ASP A 159 -20.03 -3.66 -13.33
CA ASP A 159 -18.61 -3.34 -13.39
C ASP A 159 -18.05 -3.25 -11.97
N GLU A 160 -17.21 -4.21 -11.58
CA GLU A 160 -16.63 -4.26 -10.23
C GLU A 160 -15.74 -3.06 -9.94
N VAL A 161 -15.02 -2.60 -10.95
CA VAL A 161 -14.04 -1.53 -10.85
C VAL A 161 -14.77 -0.21 -10.60
N GLU A 162 -15.77 0.10 -11.44
CA GLU A 162 -16.59 1.30 -11.30
C GLU A 162 -17.44 1.26 -10.02
N THR A 163 -17.94 0.09 -9.60
CA THR A 163 -18.70 -0.05 -8.35
C THR A 163 -17.82 0.27 -7.13
N ARG A 164 -16.62 -0.31 -7.03
CA ARG A 164 -15.67 -0.01 -5.94
C ARG A 164 -15.25 1.45 -5.94
N LEU A 165 -14.96 2.01 -7.13
CA LEU A 165 -14.61 3.41 -7.28
C LEU A 165 -15.74 4.34 -6.83
N TYR A 166 -16.98 4.05 -7.21
CA TYR A 166 -18.15 4.83 -6.79
C TYR A 166 -18.28 4.89 -5.26
N TYR A 167 -18.12 3.75 -4.59
CA TYR A 167 -18.12 3.68 -3.13
C TYR A 167 -17.00 4.52 -2.51
N ARG A 168 -15.76 4.32 -2.97
CA ARG A 168 -14.58 5.05 -2.50
C ARG A 168 -14.74 6.57 -2.67
N LEU A 169 -15.17 7.03 -3.84
CA LEU A 169 -15.36 8.45 -4.13
C LEU A 169 -16.49 9.08 -3.32
N LYS A 170 -17.67 8.45 -3.32
CA LYS A 170 -18.84 9.03 -2.64
C LYS A 170 -18.73 8.99 -1.12
N LEU A 171 -17.92 8.08 -0.57
CA LEU A 171 -17.66 8.00 0.86
C LEU A 171 -16.37 8.69 1.29
N SER A 172 -15.55 9.21 0.36
CA SER A 172 -14.27 9.85 0.68
C SER A 172 -14.41 10.98 1.70
N GLY A 173 -15.21 12.01 1.39
CA GLY A 173 -15.47 13.10 2.32
C GLY A 173 -16.18 12.66 3.61
N PRO A 174 -17.33 11.95 3.54
CA PRO A 174 -18.07 11.52 4.72
C PRO A 174 -17.30 10.63 5.70
N LEU A 175 -16.29 9.88 5.24
CA LEU A 175 -15.49 8.98 6.07
C LEU A 175 -14.04 9.44 6.25
N ASP A 176 -13.66 10.62 5.75
CA ASP A 176 -12.28 11.13 5.81
C ASP A 176 -11.29 10.09 5.23
N LEU A 177 -11.63 9.52 4.07
CA LEU A 177 -10.77 8.52 3.41
C LEU A 177 -9.53 9.20 2.83
N PRO A 178 -8.37 8.51 2.80
CA PRO A 178 -7.12 9.09 2.32
C PRO A 178 -7.04 8.99 0.79
N LEU A 179 -8.09 9.42 0.10
CA LEU A 179 -8.18 9.36 -1.36
C LEU A 179 -8.07 10.78 -1.90
N GLU A 180 -7.13 10.99 -2.83
CA GLU A 180 -7.10 12.21 -3.62
C GLU A 180 -8.12 12.13 -4.75
N ASP A 181 -8.67 13.29 -5.12
CA ASP A 181 -9.71 13.45 -6.14
C ASP A 181 -9.47 12.54 -7.36
N ASP A 182 -10.27 11.48 -7.46
CA ASP A 182 -10.33 10.59 -8.62
C ASP A 182 -11.55 11.03 -9.46
N GLU A 183 -11.35 11.25 -10.75
CA GLU A 183 -12.46 11.50 -11.65
C GLU A 183 -13.19 10.19 -11.93
N MET A 184 -14.53 10.20 -11.78
CA MET A 184 -15.36 9.08 -12.20
C MET A 184 -16.00 9.37 -13.55
N HIS A 185 -15.64 8.59 -14.56
CA HIS A 185 -16.16 8.80 -15.91
C HIS A 185 -17.55 8.20 -16.11
N TYR A 186 -17.93 7.15 -15.36
CA TYR A 186 -19.17 6.40 -15.62
C TYR A 186 -20.01 6.08 -14.35
N PRO A 187 -20.48 7.09 -13.60
CA PRO A 187 -21.26 6.88 -12.37
C PRO A 187 -22.56 6.09 -12.55
N GLY A 188 -23.08 5.97 -13.78
CA GLY A 188 -24.31 5.23 -14.09
C GLY A 188 -24.19 3.70 -14.04
N PHE A 189 -22.98 3.13 -14.09
CA PHE A 189 -22.75 1.68 -14.16
C PHE A 189 -22.40 1.04 -12.82
N ALA A 190 -22.28 1.84 -11.76
CA ALA A 190 -21.96 1.34 -10.43
C ALA A 190 -23.11 0.55 -9.80
N HIS A 191 -24.36 0.71 -10.27
CA HIS A 191 -25.55 0.12 -9.65
C HIS A 191 -25.69 0.41 -8.14
N VAL A 192 -25.03 1.48 -7.64
CA VAL A 192 -25.06 1.88 -6.23
C VAL A 192 -26.06 3.01 -6.03
N THR A 193 -27.02 2.81 -5.11
CA THR A 193 -27.98 3.85 -4.75
C THR A 193 -27.47 4.73 -3.61
N SER A 194 -28.05 5.92 -3.44
CA SER A 194 -27.77 6.77 -2.27
C SER A 194 -28.10 6.07 -0.95
N SER A 195 -29.11 5.18 -0.92
CA SER A 195 -29.42 4.39 0.28
C SER A 195 -28.33 3.37 0.60
N ASP A 196 -27.69 2.78 -0.41
CA ASP A 196 -26.57 1.86 -0.20
C ASP A 196 -25.35 2.57 0.39
N LEU A 197 -25.07 3.80 -0.08
CA LEU A 197 -24.00 4.64 0.45
C LEU A 197 -24.25 5.06 1.90
N LEU A 198 -25.46 5.52 2.23
CA LEU A 198 -25.83 5.89 3.60
C LEU A 198 -25.70 4.71 4.55
N ARG A 199 -26.20 3.54 4.15
CA ARG A 199 -26.08 2.31 4.94
C ARG A 199 -24.63 1.90 5.14
N ALA A 200 -23.81 1.97 4.09
CA ALA A 200 -22.40 1.65 4.18
C ALA A 200 -21.67 2.61 5.14
N ARG A 201 -21.91 3.92 5.03
CA ARG A 201 -21.37 4.93 5.95
C ARG A 201 -21.75 4.61 7.39
N ASP A 202 -23.04 4.43 7.66
CA ASP A 202 -23.54 4.23 9.03
C ASP A 202 -23.02 2.92 9.62
N GLN A 203 -22.90 1.86 8.81
CA GLN A 203 -22.31 0.60 9.23
C GLN A 203 -20.83 0.74 9.58
N ILE A 204 -20.04 1.46 8.77
CA ILE A 204 -18.61 1.68 9.05
C ILE A 204 -18.44 2.46 10.34
N LEU A 205 -19.17 3.56 10.51
CA LEU A 205 -19.10 4.40 11.70
C LEU A 205 -19.57 3.67 12.96
N ALA A 206 -20.60 2.83 12.85
CA ALA A 206 -21.09 2.04 13.98
C ALA A 206 -20.13 0.90 14.38
N ASN A 207 -19.40 0.34 13.41
CA ASN A 207 -18.45 -0.72 13.67
C ASN A 207 -17.11 -0.22 14.18
N GLU A 208 -16.72 1.03 13.86
CA GLU A 208 -15.43 1.61 14.21
C GLU A 208 -15.20 1.63 15.73
N THR A 209 -14.38 0.70 16.21
CA THR A 209 -13.89 0.69 17.59
C THR A 209 -12.37 0.91 17.65
N PRO A 210 -11.84 1.42 18.77
CA PRO A 210 -10.39 1.52 18.96
C PRO A 210 -9.66 0.21 18.70
N GLU A 211 -10.22 -0.93 19.14
CA GLU A 211 -9.61 -2.25 18.96
C GLU A 211 -9.46 -2.62 17.48
N GLN A 212 -10.46 -2.29 16.65
CA GLN A 212 -10.39 -2.54 15.22
C GLN A 212 -9.36 -1.66 14.53
N VAL A 213 -9.31 -0.37 14.89
CA VAL A 213 -8.32 0.57 14.32
C VAL A 213 -6.90 0.19 14.76
N ILE A 214 -6.71 -0.17 16.02
CA ILE A 214 -5.42 -0.65 16.56
C ILE A 214 -4.99 -1.95 15.85
N GLY A 215 -5.90 -2.92 15.72
CA GLY A 215 -5.62 -4.17 15.03
C GLY A 215 -5.26 -3.98 13.56
N SER A 216 -5.91 -3.03 12.88
CA SER A 216 -5.59 -2.62 11.52
C SER A 216 -4.23 -1.93 11.42
N LEU A 217 -4.00 -0.91 12.27
CA LEU A 217 -2.75 -0.15 12.28
C LEU A 217 -1.54 -1.05 12.53
N ALA A 218 -1.64 -1.99 13.48
CA ALA A 218 -0.59 -2.93 13.82
C ALA A 218 -0.11 -3.81 12.66
N GLN A 219 -0.92 -3.96 11.61
CA GLN A 219 -0.61 -4.75 10.41
C GLN A 219 -0.09 -3.90 9.25
N ARG A 220 -0.04 -2.57 9.39
CA ARG A 220 0.39 -1.68 8.30
C ARG A 220 1.92 -1.61 8.23
N PRO A 221 2.53 -1.74 7.04
CA PRO A 221 3.98 -1.61 6.89
C PRO A 221 4.55 -0.29 7.39
N PHE A 222 3.85 0.83 7.18
CA PHE A 222 4.32 2.13 7.66
C PHE A 222 4.38 2.24 9.18
N TRP A 223 3.46 1.54 9.88
CA TRP A 223 3.45 1.49 11.33
C TRP A 223 4.65 0.70 11.84
N GLU A 224 4.96 -0.42 11.20
CA GLU A 224 6.15 -1.21 11.53
C GLU A 224 7.43 -0.39 11.42
N VAL A 225 7.62 0.33 10.31
CA VAL A 225 8.79 1.21 10.10
C VAL A 225 8.89 2.23 11.24
N HIS A 226 7.82 2.96 11.50
CA HIS A 226 7.79 3.96 12.57
C HIS A 226 8.07 3.35 13.96
N ALA A 227 7.45 2.21 14.27
CA ALA A 227 7.62 1.50 15.54
C ALA A 227 9.07 1.06 15.76
N ARG A 228 9.73 0.54 14.72
CA ARG A 228 11.14 0.12 14.77
C ARG A 228 12.09 1.29 14.96
N GLU A 229 11.87 2.38 14.25
CA GLU A 229 12.67 3.60 14.40
C GLU A 229 12.53 4.19 15.81
N ARG A 230 11.31 4.18 16.36
CA ARG A 230 11.02 4.79 17.65
C ARG A 230 11.40 3.92 18.86
N HIS A 231 11.34 2.60 18.71
CA HIS A 231 11.54 1.63 19.79
C HIS A 231 12.52 0.48 19.44
N PRO A 232 13.73 0.77 18.90
CA PRO A 232 14.64 -0.28 18.43
C PRO A 232 15.01 -1.28 19.54
N ALA A 233 15.21 -0.80 20.77
CA ALA A 233 15.54 -1.65 21.92
C ALA A 233 14.46 -2.72 22.24
N ARG A 234 13.17 -2.44 21.96
CA ARG A 234 12.09 -3.41 22.19
C ARG A 234 12.11 -4.53 21.15
N PHE A 235 12.43 -4.20 19.90
CA PHE A 235 12.60 -5.20 18.84
C PHE A 235 13.84 -6.05 19.08
N GLU A 236 14.95 -5.44 19.52
CA GLU A 236 16.16 -6.18 19.90
C GLU A 236 15.89 -7.18 21.04
N HIS A 237 15.11 -6.78 22.05
CA HIS A 237 14.69 -7.67 23.13
C HIS A 237 13.83 -8.85 22.63
N VAL A 238 13.03 -8.66 21.58
CA VAL A 238 12.27 -9.77 20.94
C VAL A 238 13.18 -10.67 20.11
N LEU A 239 14.23 -10.11 19.50
CA LEU A 239 15.18 -10.84 18.67
C LEU A 239 16.20 -11.65 19.48
N GLN A 240 16.60 -11.17 20.66
CA GLN A 240 17.66 -11.79 21.46
C GLN A 240 17.42 -13.30 21.78
N PRO A 241 16.21 -13.74 22.19
CA PRO A 241 15.95 -15.17 22.41
C PRO A 241 16.04 -16.01 21.12
N LEU A 242 15.73 -15.42 19.96
CA LEU A 242 15.85 -16.09 18.67
C LEU A 242 17.32 -16.36 18.34
N ASN A 243 18.19 -15.36 18.50
CA ASN A 243 19.61 -15.48 18.22
C ASN A 243 20.26 -16.59 19.06
N VAL A 244 20.01 -16.60 20.38
CA VAL A 244 20.53 -17.63 21.28
C VAL A 244 20.06 -19.03 20.89
N ARG A 245 18.79 -19.18 20.50
CA ARG A 245 18.26 -20.49 20.08
C ARG A 245 18.80 -20.91 18.71
N MET A 246 19.05 -19.96 17.79
CA MET A 246 19.66 -20.24 16.49
C MET A 246 21.09 -20.76 16.65
N GLU A 247 21.90 -20.09 17.47
CA GLU A 247 23.27 -20.52 17.80
C GLU A 247 23.29 -21.94 18.39
N SER A 248 22.36 -22.25 19.29
CA SER A 248 22.23 -23.60 19.86
C SER A 248 21.85 -24.66 18.82
N LEU A 249 21.02 -24.32 17.82
CA LEU A 249 20.68 -25.24 16.73
C LEU A 249 21.86 -25.50 15.80
N GLU A 250 22.62 -24.46 15.46
CA GLU A 250 23.84 -24.58 14.66
C GLU A 250 24.88 -25.44 15.38
N GLU A 251 25.03 -25.26 16.69
CA GLU A 251 25.90 -26.10 17.52
C GLU A 251 25.44 -27.57 17.51
N GLN A 252 24.16 -27.86 17.69
CA GLN A 252 23.61 -29.22 17.63
C GLN A 252 23.87 -29.91 16.28
N VAL A 253 23.76 -29.18 15.16
CA VAL A 253 24.11 -29.70 13.83
C VAL A 253 25.60 -30.01 13.75
N SER A 254 26.46 -29.08 14.18
CA SER A 254 27.92 -29.26 14.15
C SER A 254 28.39 -30.45 14.98
N GLN A 255 27.69 -30.75 16.08
CA GLN A 255 27.95 -31.88 16.97
C GLN A 255 27.29 -33.18 16.48
N GLY A 256 26.58 -33.16 15.35
CA GLY A 256 25.88 -34.32 14.78
C GLY A 256 24.70 -34.81 15.63
N GLN A 257 24.17 -33.96 16.52
CA GLN A 257 23.04 -34.29 17.40
C GLN A 257 21.69 -34.24 16.66
N ILE A 258 21.60 -33.41 15.61
CA ILE A 258 20.43 -33.30 14.74
C ILE A 258 20.86 -33.32 13.28
N ASP A 259 19.99 -33.82 12.41
CA ASP A 259 20.19 -33.81 10.97
C ASP A 259 19.71 -32.49 10.33
N ASP A 260 20.10 -32.27 9.07
CA ASP A 260 19.76 -31.07 8.31
C ASP A 260 18.25 -30.85 8.19
N TRP A 261 17.47 -31.94 8.10
CA TRP A 261 16.02 -31.86 8.03
C TRP A 261 15.42 -31.35 9.34
N THR A 262 15.87 -31.88 10.48
CA THR A 262 15.44 -31.42 11.81
C THR A 262 15.87 -29.98 12.05
N PHE A 263 17.08 -29.60 11.62
CA PHE A 263 17.54 -28.21 11.69
C PHE A 263 16.61 -27.28 10.90
N ALA A 264 16.34 -27.58 9.62
CA ALA A 264 15.47 -26.75 8.78
C ALA A 264 14.05 -26.61 9.36
N LEU A 265 13.48 -27.71 9.88
CA LEU A 265 12.17 -27.70 10.53
C LEU A 265 12.16 -26.80 11.76
N ARG A 266 13.18 -26.89 12.62
CA ARG A 266 13.30 -26.06 13.82
C ARG A 266 13.52 -24.60 13.46
N CYS A 267 14.39 -24.28 12.50
CA CYS A 267 14.59 -22.91 12.01
C CYS A 267 13.28 -22.29 11.51
N LYS A 268 12.45 -23.07 10.80
CA LYS A 268 11.11 -22.62 10.37
C LYS A 268 10.18 -22.33 11.56
N ALA A 269 10.19 -23.18 12.59
CA ALA A 269 9.41 -22.96 13.81
C ALA A 269 9.88 -21.71 14.57
N LEU A 270 11.19 -21.53 14.74
CA LEU A 270 11.79 -20.35 15.35
C LEU A 270 11.41 -19.06 14.61
N LYS A 271 11.50 -19.08 13.27
CA LYS A 271 11.07 -17.94 12.42
C LYS A 271 9.61 -17.60 12.67
N TYR A 272 8.72 -18.60 12.70
CA TYR A 272 7.31 -18.39 12.97
C TYR A 272 7.07 -17.81 14.38
N GLU A 273 7.74 -18.32 15.41
CA GLU A 273 7.66 -17.79 16.77
C GLU A 273 8.08 -16.32 16.85
N TYR A 274 9.17 -15.95 16.16
CA TYR A 274 9.64 -14.57 16.06
C TYR A 274 8.62 -13.67 15.37
N GLU A 275 8.10 -14.08 14.21
CA GLU A 275 7.06 -13.32 13.48
C GLU A 275 5.82 -13.08 14.36
N GLN A 276 5.40 -14.06 15.17
CA GLN A 276 4.30 -13.88 16.12
C GLN A 276 4.65 -12.92 17.27
N ALA A 277 5.86 -13.01 17.82
CA ALA A 277 6.31 -12.12 18.88
C ALA A 277 6.41 -10.66 18.41
N GLU A 278 6.91 -10.47 17.19
CA GLU A 278 7.00 -9.17 16.54
C GLU A 278 5.63 -8.56 16.26
N ARG A 279 4.68 -9.34 15.71
CA ARG A 279 3.29 -8.90 15.53
C ARG A 279 2.62 -8.49 16.85
N ARG A 280 2.86 -9.24 17.94
CA ARG A 280 2.38 -8.86 19.27
C ARG A 280 2.99 -7.56 19.77
N LEU A 281 4.28 -7.35 19.54
CA LEU A 281 4.95 -6.08 19.90
C LEU A 281 4.36 -4.91 19.11
N LEU A 282 4.16 -5.05 17.81
CA LEU A 282 3.54 -4.03 16.96
C LEU A 282 2.13 -3.67 17.43
N LEU A 283 1.32 -4.67 17.81
CA LEU A 283 0.01 -4.46 18.39
C LEU A 283 0.09 -3.71 19.72
N THR A 284 1.00 -4.10 20.60
CA THR A 284 1.20 -3.46 21.90
C THR A 284 1.58 -1.98 21.73
N LEU A 285 2.51 -1.69 20.81
CA LEU A 285 2.92 -0.31 20.50
C LEU A 285 1.75 0.52 19.94
N ALA A 286 0.87 -0.08 19.13
CA ALA A 286 -0.31 0.61 18.60
C ALA A 286 -1.34 0.92 19.71
N GLN A 287 -1.49 0.02 20.69
CA GLN A 287 -2.31 0.27 21.88
C GLN A 287 -1.72 1.41 22.73
N GLU A 288 -0.41 1.40 22.97
CA GLU A 288 0.31 2.45 23.70
C GLU A 288 0.21 3.80 22.98
N LEU A 289 0.31 3.82 21.65
CA LEU A 289 0.04 5.02 20.84
C LEU A 289 -1.37 5.56 21.11
N HIS A 290 -2.40 4.72 20.96
CA HIS A 290 -3.79 5.13 21.14
C HIS A 290 -4.03 5.69 22.55
N SER A 291 -3.46 5.06 23.59
CA SER A 291 -3.63 5.49 24.98
C SER A 291 -3.04 6.88 25.31
N ARG A 292 -2.14 7.39 24.48
CA ARG A 292 -1.46 8.68 24.65
C ARG A 292 -2.14 9.83 23.90
N LEU A 293 -3.10 9.53 23.02
CA LEU A 293 -3.88 10.48 22.22
C LEU A 293 -5.16 10.90 22.95
#